data_AF-A0A1Y5HQA8-F1
#
_entry.id   AF-A0A1Y5HQA8-F1
#
_cell.length_a   1.000
_cell.length_b   1.000
_cell.length_c   1.000
_cell.angle_alpha   90.00
_cell.angle_beta   90.00
_cell.angle_gamma   90.00
#
_symmetry.space_group_name_H-M   'P 1'
#
loop_
_entity.id
_entity.type
_entity.pdbx_description
1 polymer ?
#
loop_
_entity_poly.entity_id
_entity_poly.type
_entity_poly.pdbx_seq_one_letter_code
_entity_poly.pdbx_strand_id
1 'polypeptide(L)'
;MKRLLTLFALCLAPTVGFATAVKQAPWAPEAAAYRLTLFMGNLSPAPWSQIEDSWEDPVAGASHAAAALSRLSPDLQVELRAALDSKDRQEIFEAATAAIHQGILSHLAAAAEALSTAEATLDVGQAQALYRAFEDGIKAADAQAYRRLGLAWLQMNSALGSKGVLGSGAQDVDAESFNAARATIEAYLNANYAPVDFAIRAKLSPIPESAILSGQVVDLPATLPPGSNIADQSPLPRLVLQFEEAGIDEADMPLVAYGDMLFDSPEIFGGPARELGITCSTCHNRSDVNRGFFIPGLSHVAGGLDVNSAFFNPLFNNQMDDPLDTPSLRGIRFTAPYGRDGREASLRRFTRNVIVTEFAGDEPTPFQLDALIAYMRAFDFLPNPQIDRAGLLTDLVSDAARRGEILFNAPYDGMNGRSCASCHTPDRNFRDGQAYDIGSEAPPFPGGTARAFDTPTLRSVNFSAPYMHDGSLPTLAAVVDWFNDSKSLALDADQRADLTAYVRAVGDGEDPYQVFEGKESQFRLAFDELTTFATTLNTLLPARDAENIALLVATVAPDLAADAGTMVNLEARPEVYQLADTLSAVGAAAAAGDWNLAETYWQDFQTLQIQIDERMF
;
A
#
# COMPACT_ATOMS: atom_id res chain seq x y z
N MET A 1 -21.34 2.83 -51.30
CA MET A 1 -21.90 1.90 -50.30
C MET A 1 -20.80 1.51 -49.33
N LYS A 2 -21.02 1.77 -48.03
CA LYS A 2 -20.30 1.26 -46.83
C LYS A 2 -18.78 1.53 -46.78
N ARG A 3 -18.26 2.68 -46.30
CA ARG A 3 -18.18 3.17 -44.90
C ARG A 3 -17.87 2.07 -43.88
N LEU A 4 -16.58 1.82 -43.64
CA LEU A 4 -16.05 1.29 -42.39
C LEU A 4 -15.74 2.49 -41.48
N LEU A 5 -16.49 2.61 -40.39
CA LEU A 5 -16.23 3.47 -39.26
C LEU A 5 -15.87 2.52 -38.12
N THR A 6 -14.59 2.42 -37.79
CA THR A 6 -14.14 1.78 -36.55
C THR A 6 -13.92 2.91 -35.57
N LEU A 7 -14.90 3.13 -34.68
CA LEU A 7 -14.77 4.03 -33.55
C LEU A 7 -13.85 3.37 -32.51
N PHE A 8 -12.71 4.01 -32.23
CA PHE A 8 -12.00 3.87 -30.98
C PHE A 8 -12.73 4.72 -29.93
N ALA A 9 -13.49 4.08 -29.05
CA ALA A 9 -13.98 4.70 -27.83
C ALA A 9 -13.08 4.22 -26.69
N LEU A 10 -12.02 4.98 -26.39
CA LEU A 10 -11.35 4.88 -25.09
C LEU A 10 -12.27 5.59 -24.09
N CYS A 11 -13.07 4.82 -23.37
CA CYS A 11 -13.79 5.33 -22.20
C CYS A 11 -12.77 5.64 -21.10
N LEU A 12 -12.71 6.91 -20.70
CA LEU A 12 -12.14 7.35 -19.43
C LEU A 12 -13.07 6.85 -18.32
N ALA A 13 -12.78 5.68 -17.76
CA ALA A 13 -13.25 5.32 -16.42
C ALA A 13 -12.24 5.87 -15.41
N PRO A 14 -12.68 6.46 -14.28
CA PRO A 14 -11.79 6.70 -13.15
C PRO A 14 -11.28 5.32 -12.68
N THR A 15 -9.98 5.12 -12.72
CA THR A 15 -9.33 3.93 -12.17
C THR A 15 -9.38 4.05 -10.66
N VAL A 16 -10.35 3.40 -10.03
CA VAL A 16 -10.25 3.02 -8.61
C VAL A 16 -9.39 1.75 -8.63
N GLY A 17 -8.19 1.84 -8.07
CA GLY A 17 -7.19 0.78 -8.14
C GLY A 17 -7.21 -0.07 -6.87
N PHE A 18 -7.16 -1.38 -7.05
CA PHE A 18 -6.82 -2.33 -6.00
C PHE A 18 -5.39 -2.19 -5.47
N ALA A 19 -5.18 -2.89 -4.35
CA ALA A 19 -3.93 -3.46 -3.86
C ALA A 19 -3.26 -4.50 -4.80
N THR A 20 -3.63 -4.60 -6.08
CA THR A 20 -2.73 -5.11 -7.14
C THR A 20 -2.27 -3.92 -7.98
N ALA A 21 -1.24 -3.22 -7.46
CA ALA A 21 -0.67 -2.07 -8.12
C ALA A 21 -0.25 -2.43 -9.56
N VAL A 22 -0.94 -1.88 -10.56
CA VAL A 22 -0.37 -1.76 -11.91
C VAL A 22 0.97 -1.08 -11.72
N LYS A 23 2.06 -1.82 -11.97
CA LYS A 23 3.42 -1.34 -11.74
C LYS A 23 3.56 0.03 -12.42
N GLN A 24 3.61 1.09 -11.62
CA GLN A 24 3.67 2.44 -12.16
C GLN A 24 4.86 2.52 -13.11
N ALA A 25 4.68 3.20 -14.26
CA ALA A 25 5.80 3.49 -15.13
C ALA A 25 6.91 4.17 -14.29
N PRO A 26 8.19 3.80 -14.47
CA PRO A 26 9.27 4.39 -13.68
C PRO A 26 9.29 5.91 -13.80
N TRP A 27 9.55 6.59 -12.69
CA TRP A 27 9.61 8.06 -12.64
C TRP A 27 10.97 8.57 -13.13
N ALA A 28 11.02 9.74 -13.78
CA ALA A 28 12.30 10.44 -13.92
C ALA A 28 12.83 10.77 -12.51
N PRO A 29 14.14 10.65 -12.21
CA PRO A 29 14.67 10.86 -10.85
C PRO A 29 14.25 12.20 -10.23
N GLU A 30 14.28 13.28 -11.01
CA GLU A 30 13.89 14.62 -10.59
C GLU A 30 12.39 14.69 -10.29
N ALA A 31 11.56 14.15 -11.17
CA ALA A 31 10.11 14.08 -10.94
C ALA A 31 9.77 13.21 -9.72
N ALA A 32 10.56 12.15 -9.46
CA ALA A 32 10.39 11.30 -8.30
C ALA A 32 10.67 12.06 -7.00
N ALA A 33 11.82 12.74 -6.94
CA ALA A 33 12.23 13.58 -5.81
C ALA A 33 11.23 14.72 -5.56
N TYR A 34 10.74 15.37 -6.62
CA TYR A 34 9.68 16.38 -6.52
C TYR A 34 8.41 15.83 -5.88
N ARG A 35 7.90 14.67 -6.34
CA ARG A 35 6.68 14.08 -5.77
C ARG A 35 6.87 13.63 -4.33
N LEU A 36 8.05 13.10 -3.99
CA LEU A 36 8.42 12.77 -2.61
C LEU A 36 8.46 14.02 -1.72
N THR A 37 9.05 15.12 -2.22
CA THR A 37 9.08 16.41 -1.54
C THR A 37 7.69 16.94 -1.23
N LEU A 38 6.78 16.92 -2.22
CA LEU A 38 5.40 17.34 -2.00
C LEU A 38 4.69 16.48 -0.96
N PHE A 39 4.88 15.15 -1.03
CA PHE A 39 4.24 14.21 -0.12
C PHE A 39 4.77 14.36 1.31
N MET A 40 6.08 14.20 1.51
CA MET A 40 6.73 14.25 2.82
C MET A 40 6.68 15.65 3.44
N GLY A 41 6.75 16.70 2.62
CA GLY A 41 6.58 18.07 3.09
C GLY A 41 5.20 18.34 3.71
N ASN A 42 4.18 17.55 3.35
CA ASN A 42 2.85 17.60 3.95
C ASN A 42 2.70 16.77 5.22
N LEU A 43 3.68 15.93 5.57
CA LEU A 43 3.69 15.20 6.83
C LEU A 43 4.00 16.15 7.99
N SER A 44 3.64 15.74 9.20
CA SER A 44 3.76 16.58 10.40
C SER A 44 4.22 15.74 11.59
N PRO A 45 5.53 15.75 11.93
CA PRO A 45 6.58 16.58 11.35
C PRO A 45 6.96 16.16 9.92
N ALA A 46 7.54 17.08 9.15
CA ALA A 46 8.11 16.72 7.85
C ALA A 46 9.47 16.01 8.07
N PRO A 47 9.71 14.84 7.47
CA PRO A 47 10.97 14.11 7.62
C PRO A 47 12.05 14.73 6.72
N TRP A 48 12.59 15.88 7.14
CA TRP A 48 13.51 16.70 6.33
C TRP A 48 14.74 15.94 5.79
N SER A 49 15.30 15.02 6.57
CA SER A 49 16.41 14.18 6.09
C SER A 49 15.98 13.28 4.94
N GLN A 50 14.79 12.66 5.02
CA GLN A 50 14.28 11.83 3.92
C GLN A 50 13.95 12.67 2.68
N ILE A 51 13.51 13.93 2.86
CA ILE A 51 13.32 14.87 1.75
C ILE A 51 14.66 15.17 1.08
N GLU A 52 15.70 15.47 1.85
CA GLU A 52 17.06 15.70 1.34
C GLU A 52 17.62 14.46 0.62
N ASP A 53 17.53 13.29 1.24
CA ASP A 53 17.96 12.00 0.67
C ASP A 53 17.24 11.73 -0.67
N SER A 54 15.96 12.12 -0.81
CA SER A 54 15.23 11.94 -2.06
C SER A 54 15.82 12.71 -3.25
N TRP A 55 16.60 13.76 -2.98
CA TRP A 55 17.30 14.55 -3.99
C TRP A 55 18.77 14.13 -4.17
N GLU A 56 19.44 13.73 -3.09
CA GLU A 56 20.85 13.38 -3.07
C GLU A 56 21.14 11.93 -3.46
N ASP A 57 20.18 11.03 -3.27
CA ASP A 57 20.31 9.61 -3.55
C ASP A 57 19.37 9.12 -4.68
N PRO A 58 19.69 7.98 -5.31
CA PRO A 58 18.77 7.33 -6.24
C PRO A 58 17.46 6.89 -5.58
N VAL A 59 16.34 7.40 -6.09
CA VAL A 59 15.00 7.04 -5.61
C VAL A 59 14.56 5.66 -6.13
N ALA A 60 14.05 4.82 -5.24
CA ALA A 60 13.45 3.53 -5.61
C ALA A 60 12.23 3.73 -6.55
N GLY A 61 12.18 2.97 -7.64
CA GLY A 61 11.12 3.12 -8.66
C GLY A 61 11.39 4.23 -9.69
N ALA A 62 12.52 4.93 -9.61
CA ALA A 62 12.98 5.80 -10.70
C ALA A 62 13.47 4.97 -11.90
N SER A 63 13.42 5.56 -13.10
CA SER A 63 13.86 4.95 -14.35
C SER A 63 15.36 4.66 -14.39
N HIS A 64 16.14 5.42 -13.61
CA HIS A 64 17.59 5.33 -13.52
C HIS A 64 18.04 5.46 -12.06
N ALA A 65 19.06 4.68 -11.69
CA ALA A 65 19.69 4.79 -10.38
C ALA A 65 20.70 5.97 -10.36
N ALA A 66 20.18 7.20 -10.31
CA ALA A 66 20.97 8.42 -10.21
C ALA A 66 20.29 9.43 -9.28
N ALA A 67 21.09 10.20 -8.55
CA ALA A 67 20.62 11.30 -7.71
C ALA A 67 19.93 12.37 -8.57
N ALA A 68 18.77 12.87 -8.14
CA ALA A 68 18.05 13.92 -8.85
C ALA A 68 18.87 15.21 -8.97
N LEU A 69 19.57 15.60 -7.89
CA LEU A 69 20.44 16.78 -7.87
C LEU A 69 21.55 16.73 -8.94
N SER A 70 22.09 15.54 -9.23
CA SER A 70 23.16 15.39 -10.23
C SER A 70 22.72 15.68 -11.66
N ARG A 71 21.41 15.79 -11.88
CA ARG A 71 20.79 16.03 -13.19
C ARG A 71 20.35 17.49 -13.37
N LEU A 72 20.44 18.30 -12.32
CA LEU A 72 20.12 19.73 -12.36
C LEU A 72 21.34 20.56 -12.78
N SER A 73 21.09 21.77 -13.29
CA SER A 73 22.16 22.74 -13.54
C SER A 73 22.82 23.18 -12.22
N PRO A 74 24.09 23.65 -12.25
CA PRO A 74 24.79 24.08 -11.03
C PRO A 74 24.02 25.15 -10.23
N ASP A 75 23.36 26.08 -10.90
CA ASP A 75 22.60 27.15 -10.24
C ASP A 75 21.37 26.58 -9.51
N LEU A 76 20.62 25.67 -10.16
CA LEU A 76 19.48 24.99 -9.54
C LEU A 76 19.91 24.08 -8.38
N GLN A 77 21.09 23.46 -8.44
CA GLN A 77 21.63 22.68 -7.31
C GLN A 77 21.89 23.57 -6.09
N VAL A 78 22.41 24.78 -6.30
CA VAL A 78 22.67 25.73 -5.21
C VAL A 78 21.37 26.22 -4.59
N GLU A 79 20.39 26.61 -5.42
CA GLU A 79 19.08 27.07 -4.97
C GLU A 79 18.32 25.98 -4.19
N LEU A 80 18.30 24.75 -4.71
CA LEU A 80 17.59 23.65 -4.09
C LEU A 80 18.23 23.23 -2.75
N ARG A 81 19.57 23.21 -2.66
CA ARG A 81 20.26 22.95 -1.39
C ARG A 81 19.98 24.03 -0.36
N ALA A 82 19.98 25.29 -0.76
CA ALA A 82 19.64 26.39 0.15
C ALA A 82 18.21 26.24 0.70
N ALA A 83 17.26 25.80 -0.13
CA ALA A 83 15.89 25.54 0.30
C ALA A 83 15.74 24.29 1.19
N LEU A 84 16.55 23.25 0.96
CA LEU A 84 16.62 22.07 1.85
C LEU A 84 17.18 22.46 3.23
N ASP A 85 18.25 23.27 3.24
CA ASP A 85 18.90 23.77 4.46
C ASP A 85 17.96 24.65 5.30
N SER A 86 17.08 25.43 4.66
CA SER A 86 16.16 26.32 5.36
C SER A 86 15.05 25.57 6.09
N LYS A 87 14.75 24.34 5.67
CA LYS A 87 13.64 23.52 6.21
C LYS A 87 12.31 24.27 6.19
N ASP A 88 12.11 25.10 5.17
CA ASP A 88 10.88 25.81 4.90
C ASP A 88 10.10 25.13 3.77
N ARG A 89 8.83 24.81 4.03
CA ARG A 89 7.97 24.08 3.09
C ARG A 89 7.70 24.87 1.81
N GLN A 90 7.59 26.19 1.91
CA GLN A 90 7.34 27.05 0.77
C GLN A 90 8.61 27.16 -0.07
N GLU A 91 9.76 27.45 0.55
CA GLU A 91 11.02 27.58 -0.18
C GLU A 91 11.39 26.29 -0.93
N ILE A 92 11.26 25.12 -0.29
CA ILE A 92 11.55 23.85 -0.97
C ILE A 92 10.55 23.55 -2.09
N PHE A 93 9.28 23.92 -1.92
CA PHE A 93 8.28 23.79 -2.98
C PHE A 93 8.66 24.62 -4.20
N GLU A 94 9.00 25.90 -4.01
CA GLU A 94 9.35 26.80 -5.10
C GLU A 94 10.61 26.33 -5.84
N ALA A 95 11.67 25.98 -5.10
CA ALA A 95 12.91 25.49 -5.69
C ALA A 95 12.72 24.16 -6.44
N ALA A 96 11.97 23.21 -5.85
CA ALA A 96 11.68 21.93 -6.47
C ALA A 96 10.79 22.06 -7.71
N THR A 97 9.76 22.93 -7.67
CA THR A 97 8.91 23.22 -8.83
C THR A 97 9.71 23.87 -9.96
N ALA A 98 10.59 24.84 -9.63
CA ALA A 98 11.47 25.49 -10.59
C ALA A 98 12.42 24.49 -11.26
N ALA A 99 12.98 23.54 -10.50
CA ALA A 99 13.86 22.50 -11.03
C ALA A 99 13.16 21.64 -12.09
N ILE A 100 11.93 21.18 -11.83
CA ILE A 100 11.13 20.41 -12.80
C ILE A 100 10.77 21.25 -14.03
N HIS A 101 10.30 22.49 -13.80
CA HIS A 101 9.94 23.42 -14.87
C HIS A 101 11.12 23.67 -15.82
N GLN A 102 12.29 24.04 -15.29
CA GLN A 102 13.48 24.32 -16.08
C GLN A 102 14.00 23.07 -16.80
N GLY A 103 13.93 21.90 -16.16
CA GLY A 103 14.28 20.63 -16.80
C GLY A 103 13.42 20.34 -18.04
N ILE A 104 12.09 20.53 -17.94
CA ILE A 104 11.18 20.35 -19.08
C ILE A 104 11.56 21.30 -20.22
N LEU A 105 11.72 22.59 -19.93
CA LEU A 105 12.04 23.60 -20.94
C LEU A 105 13.40 23.37 -21.60
N SER A 106 14.42 22.96 -20.83
CA SER A 106 15.75 22.64 -21.35
C SER A 106 15.70 21.49 -22.36
N HIS A 107 14.97 20.41 -22.05
CA HIS A 107 14.80 19.30 -22.98
C HIS A 107 14.00 19.70 -24.22
N LEU A 108 12.92 20.49 -24.06
CA LEU A 108 12.15 20.99 -25.20
C LEU A 108 12.96 21.92 -26.12
N ALA A 109 13.88 22.71 -25.56
CA ALA A 109 14.80 23.55 -26.31
C ALA A 109 15.83 22.69 -27.08
N ALA A 110 16.46 21.71 -26.40
CA ALA A 110 17.39 20.78 -27.04
C ALA A 110 16.74 19.99 -28.18
N ALA A 111 15.51 19.49 -27.99
CA ALA A 111 14.75 18.80 -29.03
C ALA A 111 14.49 19.68 -30.26
N ALA A 112 14.23 20.97 -30.06
CA ALA A 112 14.02 21.92 -31.15
C ALA A 112 15.30 22.19 -31.96
N GLU A 113 16.46 22.16 -31.31
CA GLU A 113 17.77 22.30 -31.98
C GLU A 113 18.18 21.03 -32.73
N ALA A 114 17.75 19.87 -32.24
CA ALA A 114 18.09 18.54 -32.77
C ALA A 114 17.01 17.91 -33.67
N LEU A 115 16.09 18.70 -34.23
CA LEU A 115 14.99 18.17 -35.06
C LEU A 115 15.50 17.24 -36.17
N SER A 116 14.74 16.18 -36.45
CA SER A 116 15.08 15.09 -37.40
C SER A 116 16.14 14.09 -36.92
N THR A 117 16.62 14.20 -35.68
CA THR A 117 17.56 13.23 -35.10
C THR A 117 16.90 12.38 -34.02
N ALA A 118 17.58 11.30 -33.59
CA ALA A 118 17.07 10.43 -32.53
C ALA A 118 17.11 11.13 -31.16
N GLU A 119 18.02 12.09 -31.00
CA GLU A 119 18.18 12.93 -29.82
C GLU A 119 16.93 13.77 -29.57
N ALA A 120 16.30 14.36 -30.58
CA ALA A 120 15.05 15.11 -30.39
C ALA A 120 13.91 14.25 -29.82
N THR A 121 13.78 13.00 -30.27
CA THR A 121 12.81 12.05 -29.71
C THR A 121 13.13 11.72 -28.25
N LEU A 122 14.41 11.54 -27.91
CA LEU A 122 14.86 11.28 -26.55
C LEU A 122 14.53 12.47 -25.63
N ASP A 123 14.86 13.68 -26.05
CA ASP A 123 14.62 14.91 -25.28
C ASP A 123 13.12 15.17 -25.09
N VAL A 124 12.28 14.98 -26.11
CA VAL A 124 10.81 15.06 -25.93
C VAL A 124 10.33 14.03 -24.92
N GLY A 125 10.84 12.79 -24.98
CA GLY A 125 10.53 11.76 -24.01
C GLY A 125 10.95 12.13 -22.57
N GLN A 126 12.11 12.76 -22.40
CA GLN A 126 12.59 13.25 -21.10
C GLN A 126 11.73 14.41 -20.57
N ALA A 127 11.37 15.36 -21.43
CA ALA A 127 10.46 16.44 -21.08
C ALA A 127 9.08 15.92 -20.65
N GLN A 128 8.53 14.91 -21.35
CA GLN A 128 7.27 14.26 -20.96
C GLN A 128 7.39 13.52 -19.63
N ALA A 129 8.51 12.85 -19.38
CA ALA A 129 8.75 12.14 -18.12
C ALA A 129 8.80 13.10 -16.92
N LEU A 130 9.37 14.30 -17.09
CA LEU A 130 9.33 15.35 -16.07
C LEU A 130 7.94 15.99 -15.94
N TYR A 131 7.25 16.27 -17.05
CA TYR A 131 5.90 16.84 -17.06
C TYR A 131 4.89 16.02 -16.26
N ARG A 132 5.07 14.68 -16.22
CA ARG A 132 4.25 13.77 -15.39
C ARG A 132 4.18 14.18 -13.92
N ALA A 133 5.19 14.88 -13.39
CA ALA A 133 5.19 15.42 -12.03
C ALA A 133 3.99 16.35 -11.74
N PHE A 134 3.52 17.08 -12.77
CA PHE A 134 2.45 18.07 -12.68
C PHE A 134 1.08 17.56 -13.14
N GLU A 135 1.05 16.43 -13.84
CA GLU A 135 -0.09 15.99 -14.64
C GLU A 135 -1.40 15.87 -13.84
N ASP A 136 -1.36 15.23 -12.67
CA ASP A 136 -2.54 15.03 -11.83
C ASP A 136 -3.13 16.36 -11.33
N GLY A 137 -2.26 17.30 -10.97
CA GLY A 137 -2.66 18.63 -10.52
C GLY A 137 -3.34 19.42 -11.63
N ILE A 138 -2.79 19.35 -12.86
CA ILE A 138 -3.39 19.97 -14.04
C ILE A 138 -4.73 19.32 -14.36
N LYS A 139 -4.81 18.00 -14.36
CA LYS A 139 -6.03 17.25 -14.66
C LYS A 139 -7.17 17.55 -13.69
N ALA A 140 -6.85 17.62 -12.39
CA ALA A 140 -7.82 17.92 -11.34
C ALA A 140 -8.29 19.38 -11.39
N ALA A 141 -7.38 20.33 -11.63
CA ALA A 141 -7.69 21.76 -11.56
C ALA A 141 -8.21 22.37 -12.87
N ASP A 142 -7.69 21.94 -14.02
CA ASP A 142 -8.03 22.48 -15.34
C ASP A 142 -8.08 21.36 -16.41
N ALA A 143 -9.21 20.65 -16.44
CA ALA A 143 -9.45 19.57 -17.41
C ALA A 143 -9.40 20.06 -18.88
N GLN A 144 -9.62 21.35 -19.15
CA GLN A 144 -9.52 21.88 -20.51
C GLN A 144 -8.07 22.10 -20.91
N ALA A 145 -7.24 22.67 -20.04
CA ALA A 145 -5.81 22.76 -20.26
C ALA A 145 -5.17 21.38 -20.36
N TYR A 146 -5.57 20.43 -19.49
CA TYR A 146 -5.09 19.05 -19.56
C TYR A 146 -5.27 18.44 -20.96
N ARG A 147 -6.47 18.54 -21.53
CA ARG A 147 -6.75 18.07 -22.91
C ARG A 147 -5.94 18.83 -23.95
N ARG A 148 -5.80 20.15 -23.82
CA ARG A 148 -5.03 20.99 -24.76
C ARG A 148 -3.54 20.63 -24.74
N LEU A 149 -2.96 20.44 -23.56
CA LEU A 149 -1.57 20.04 -23.37
C LEU A 149 -1.33 18.62 -23.88
N GLY A 150 -2.25 17.69 -23.62
CA GLY A 150 -2.19 16.34 -24.21
C GLY A 150 -2.18 16.36 -25.74
N LEU A 151 -3.00 17.22 -26.36
CA LEU A 151 -2.99 17.44 -27.82
C LEU A 151 -1.68 18.06 -28.30
N ALA A 152 -1.13 19.04 -27.56
CA ALA A 152 0.16 19.65 -27.89
C ALA A 152 1.30 18.62 -27.82
N TRP A 153 1.36 17.79 -26.77
CA TRP A 153 2.33 16.69 -26.66
C TRP A 153 2.21 15.68 -27.82
N LEU A 154 0.98 15.34 -28.23
CA LEU A 154 0.75 14.44 -29.36
C LEU A 154 1.19 15.07 -30.69
N GLN A 155 0.87 16.35 -30.91
CA GLN A 155 1.26 17.10 -32.09
C GLN A 155 2.78 17.23 -32.17
N MET A 156 3.43 17.54 -31.05
CA MET A 156 4.89 17.64 -30.95
C MET A 156 5.57 16.31 -31.33
N ASN A 157 5.10 15.19 -30.75
CA ASN A 157 5.63 13.87 -31.08
C ASN A 157 5.43 13.51 -32.57
N SER A 158 4.29 13.88 -33.15
CA SER A 158 4.00 13.64 -34.57
C SER A 158 4.85 14.52 -35.50
N ALA A 159 5.30 15.68 -35.02
CA ALA A 159 6.05 16.67 -35.79
C ALA A 159 7.57 16.42 -35.83
N LEU A 160 8.09 15.52 -35.00
CA LEU A 160 9.51 15.14 -34.96
C LEU A 160 10.01 14.45 -36.25
N GLY A 161 9.09 13.94 -37.06
CA GLY A 161 9.38 13.10 -38.23
C GLY A 161 9.90 11.70 -37.87
N SER A 162 9.92 10.80 -38.86
CA SER A 162 10.46 9.45 -38.71
C SER A 162 11.18 8.99 -39.98
N LYS A 163 12.25 8.20 -39.85
CA LYS A 163 12.93 7.60 -41.01
C LYS A 163 12.17 6.39 -41.59
N GLY A 164 11.09 5.95 -40.94
CA GLY A 164 10.37 4.72 -41.29
C GLY A 164 11.22 3.45 -41.09
N VAL A 165 10.61 2.28 -41.26
CA VAL A 165 11.36 1.01 -41.28
C VAL A 165 11.85 0.78 -42.70
N LEU A 166 13.17 0.83 -42.91
CA LEU A 166 13.80 0.73 -44.24
C LEU A 166 13.26 1.78 -45.25
N GLY A 167 12.89 2.97 -44.76
CA GLY A 167 12.33 4.05 -45.58
C GLY A 167 10.83 3.94 -45.87
N SER A 168 10.17 2.86 -45.45
CA SER A 168 8.72 2.72 -45.55
C SER A 168 8.04 3.35 -44.32
N GLY A 169 7.07 4.24 -44.56
CA GLY A 169 6.38 4.99 -43.50
C GLY A 169 7.18 6.16 -42.92
N ALA A 170 8.19 6.65 -43.64
CA ALA A 170 8.91 7.85 -43.25
C ALA A 170 7.96 9.06 -43.20
N GLN A 171 8.12 9.89 -42.18
CA GLN A 171 7.39 11.14 -42.00
C GLN A 171 8.38 12.29 -41.98
N ASP A 172 8.11 13.32 -42.77
CA ASP A 172 8.91 14.53 -42.76
C ASP A 172 8.71 15.29 -41.45
N VAL A 173 9.76 16.00 -41.03
CA VAL A 173 9.70 16.88 -39.87
C VAL A 173 8.81 18.08 -40.18
N ASP A 174 7.92 18.42 -39.24
CA ASP A 174 7.11 19.63 -39.29
C ASP A 174 7.54 20.59 -38.17
N ALA A 175 8.59 21.36 -38.44
CA ALA A 175 9.15 22.29 -37.47
C ALA A 175 8.16 23.38 -37.03
N GLU A 176 7.20 23.76 -37.89
CA GLU A 176 6.18 24.75 -37.55
C GLU A 176 5.21 24.19 -36.52
N SER A 177 4.66 22.99 -36.78
CA SER A 177 3.79 22.29 -35.82
C SER A 177 4.50 21.96 -34.51
N PHE A 178 5.78 21.54 -34.57
CA PHE A 178 6.57 21.27 -33.38
C PHE A 178 6.68 22.53 -32.49
N ASN A 179 7.08 23.66 -33.08
CA ASN A 179 7.28 24.91 -32.34
C ASN A 179 5.96 25.50 -31.82
N ALA A 180 4.85 25.36 -32.56
CA ALA A 180 3.53 25.78 -32.09
C ALA A 180 3.05 24.96 -30.89
N ALA A 181 3.26 23.64 -30.93
CA ALA A 181 2.98 22.74 -29.80
C ALA A 181 3.87 23.05 -28.60
N ARG A 182 5.18 23.27 -28.82
CA ARG A 182 6.14 23.68 -27.79
C ARG A 182 5.71 24.96 -27.10
N ALA A 183 5.39 26.00 -27.86
CA ALA A 183 4.93 27.28 -27.34
C ALA A 183 3.67 27.15 -26.48
N THR A 184 2.75 26.24 -26.85
CA THR A 184 1.54 25.97 -26.05
C THR A 184 1.88 25.39 -24.68
N ILE A 185 2.82 24.44 -24.63
CA ILE A 185 3.27 23.81 -23.38
C ILE A 185 4.05 24.81 -22.53
N GLU A 186 5.06 25.47 -23.10
CA GLU A 186 5.91 26.46 -22.41
C GLU A 186 5.08 27.61 -21.83
N ALA A 187 4.12 28.16 -22.60
CA ALA A 187 3.26 29.24 -22.13
C ALA A 187 2.44 28.84 -20.88
N TYR A 188 1.90 27.62 -20.87
CA TYR A 188 1.14 27.12 -19.72
C TYR A 188 2.04 26.88 -18.51
N LEU A 189 3.20 26.25 -18.72
CA LEU A 189 4.14 25.94 -17.65
C LEU A 189 4.72 27.21 -17.01
N ASN A 190 5.10 28.20 -17.81
CA ASN A 190 5.59 29.49 -17.31
C ASN A 190 4.53 30.21 -16.47
N ALA A 191 3.27 30.19 -16.89
CA ALA A 191 2.20 30.85 -16.16
C ALA A 191 1.83 30.19 -14.83
N ASN A 192 2.14 28.89 -14.65
CA ASN A 192 1.61 28.10 -13.53
C ASN A 192 2.66 27.46 -12.62
N TYR A 193 3.89 27.31 -13.09
CA TYR A 193 4.98 26.61 -12.38
C TYR A 193 6.29 27.41 -12.38
N ALA A 194 6.28 28.63 -12.93
CA ALA A 194 7.34 29.62 -12.75
C ALA A 194 6.76 31.06 -12.68
N PRO A 195 5.75 31.31 -11.82
CA PRO A 195 5.27 32.66 -11.57
C PRO A 195 6.38 33.52 -10.93
N VAL A 196 6.20 34.85 -10.95
CA VAL A 196 7.12 35.76 -10.26
C VAL A 196 7.12 35.49 -8.75
N ASP A 197 5.92 35.29 -8.19
CA ASP A 197 5.71 34.95 -6.79
C ASP A 197 4.69 33.81 -6.73
N PHE A 198 4.97 32.76 -5.97
CA PHE A 198 3.98 31.74 -5.65
C PHE A 198 3.10 32.19 -4.47
N ALA A 199 1.82 31.82 -4.51
CA ALA A 199 0.95 31.94 -3.35
C ALA A 199 1.47 31.03 -2.23
N ILE A 200 1.38 31.51 -0.98
CA ILE A 200 1.75 30.75 0.22
C ILE A 200 0.84 29.52 0.33
N ARG A 201 1.43 28.32 0.40
CA ARG A 201 0.70 27.05 0.45
C ARG A 201 0.78 26.43 1.85
N ALA A 202 -0.38 26.07 2.40
CA ALA A 202 -0.44 25.26 3.62
C ALA A 202 -0.17 23.76 3.33
N LYS A 203 -0.57 23.30 2.14
CA LYS A 203 -0.37 21.95 1.63
C LYS A 203 0.33 22.02 0.27
N LEU A 204 1.47 21.35 0.16
CA LEU A 204 2.24 21.23 -1.08
C LEU A 204 1.48 20.35 -2.06
N SER A 205 1.37 20.79 -3.31
CA SER A 205 0.62 20.05 -4.34
C SER A 205 1.11 20.45 -5.75
N PRO A 206 0.90 19.59 -6.76
CA PRO A 206 1.19 19.90 -8.15
C PRO A 206 0.14 20.82 -8.81
N ILE A 207 -0.80 21.38 -8.03
CA ILE A 207 -1.89 22.20 -8.57
C ILE A 207 -1.32 23.47 -9.23
N PRO A 208 -1.77 23.80 -10.47
CA PRO A 208 -1.35 25.00 -11.19
C PRO A 208 -1.60 26.27 -10.39
N GLU A 209 -0.66 27.22 -10.44
CA GLU A 209 -0.76 28.47 -9.68
C GLU A 209 -2.03 29.27 -10.00
N SER A 210 -2.47 29.31 -11.26
CA SER A 210 -3.71 30.00 -11.65
C SER A 210 -4.94 29.45 -10.92
N ALA A 211 -4.99 28.15 -10.65
CA ALA A 211 -6.07 27.52 -9.90
C ALA A 211 -6.01 27.88 -8.41
N ILE A 212 -4.82 27.89 -7.82
CA ILE A 212 -4.62 28.35 -6.43
C ILE A 212 -5.08 29.80 -6.25
N LEU A 213 -4.65 30.70 -7.14
CA LEU A 213 -5.00 32.12 -7.10
C LEU A 213 -6.51 32.38 -7.32
N SER A 214 -7.20 31.50 -8.04
CA SER A 214 -8.65 31.61 -8.25
C SER A 214 -9.47 31.37 -6.98
N GLY A 215 -8.88 30.73 -5.96
CA GLY A 215 -9.58 30.27 -4.76
C GLY A 215 -10.54 29.10 -4.99
N GLN A 216 -10.50 28.46 -6.17
CA GLN A 216 -11.28 27.26 -6.46
C GLN A 216 -10.80 26.11 -5.56
N VAL A 217 -11.74 25.44 -4.89
CA VAL A 217 -11.46 24.17 -4.20
C VAL A 217 -11.21 23.11 -5.27
N VAL A 218 -9.98 22.61 -5.32
CA VAL A 218 -9.58 21.52 -6.21
C VAL A 218 -9.55 20.24 -5.39
N ASP A 219 -10.40 19.30 -5.77
CA ASP A 219 -10.36 17.95 -5.22
C ASP A 219 -9.23 17.17 -5.90
N LEU A 220 -8.15 16.95 -5.16
CA LEU A 220 -7.00 16.19 -5.61
C LEU A 220 -6.97 14.87 -4.83
N PRO A 221 -7.28 13.74 -5.47
CA PRO A 221 -7.25 12.44 -4.81
C PRO A 221 -5.89 12.16 -4.16
N ALA A 222 -5.91 11.39 -3.08
CA ALA A 222 -4.70 10.88 -2.47
C ALA A 222 -3.88 10.09 -3.51
N THR A 223 -2.57 10.34 -3.54
CA THR A 223 -1.64 9.63 -4.41
C THR A 223 -0.48 9.11 -3.59
N LEU A 224 -0.10 7.86 -3.83
CA LEU A 224 1.13 7.32 -3.27
C LEU A 224 2.36 8.01 -3.87
N PRO A 225 3.37 8.35 -3.06
CA PRO A 225 4.62 8.86 -3.57
C PRO A 225 5.40 7.76 -4.30
N PRO A 226 6.30 8.13 -5.25
CA PRO A 226 7.22 7.20 -5.89
C PRO A 226 7.99 6.35 -4.88
N GLY A 227 8.15 5.06 -5.16
CA GLY A 227 8.81 4.12 -4.25
C GLY A 227 7.87 3.41 -3.26
N SER A 228 6.58 3.78 -3.22
CA SER A 228 5.59 3.04 -2.43
C SER A 228 5.32 1.64 -2.99
N ASN A 229 5.02 0.70 -2.10
CA ASN A 229 4.47 -0.61 -2.41
C ASN A 229 3.34 -0.93 -1.41
N ILE A 230 2.11 -0.98 -1.90
CA ILE A 230 0.95 -1.43 -1.12
C ILE A 230 0.34 -2.71 -1.69
N ALA A 231 1.08 -3.37 -2.61
CA ALA A 231 0.58 -4.57 -3.24
C ALA A 231 0.54 -5.74 -2.26
N ASP A 232 -0.30 -6.73 -2.55
CA ASP A 232 -0.29 -8.00 -1.84
C ASP A 232 1.10 -8.62 -1.72
N GLN A 233 1.33 -9.34 -0.62
CA GLN A 233 2.61 -9.99 -0.41
C GLN A 233 2.82 -11.09 -1.45
N SER A 234 4.04 -11.17 -2.00
CA SER A 234 4.48 -12.29 -2.82
C SER A 234 5.71 -12.97 -2.21
N PRO A 235 5.67 -14.29 -1.93
CA PRO A 235 4.51 -15.19 -2.05
C PRO A 235 3.39 -14.86 -1.05
N LEU A 236 2.15 -15.21 -1.43
CA LEU A 236 0.95 -14.98 -0.60
C LEU A 236 1.03 -15.84 0.67
N PRO A 237 0.77 -15.29 1.87
CA PRO A 237 0.69 -16.08 3.10
C PRO A 237 -0.43 -17.11 3.04
N ARG A 238 -0.21 -18.27 3.65
CA ARG A 238 -1.30 -19.20 3.93
C ARG A 238 -2.20 -18.61 5.01
N LEU A 239 -3.50 -18.53 4.72
CA LEU A 239 -4.56 -18.25 5.69
C LEU A 239 -5.00 -19.57 6.33
N VAL A 240 -5.20 -19.57 7.65
CA VAL A 240 -5.72 -20.74 8.37
C VAL A 240 -6.92 -20.29 9.20
N LEU A 241 -8.11 -20.72 8.78
CA LEU A 241 -9.37 -20.42 9.45
C LEU A 241 -9.87 -21.66 10.20
N GLN A 242 -10.24 -21.49 11.46
CA GLN A 242 -10.70 -22.61 12.30
C GLN A 242 -11.90 -23.37 11.71
N PHE A 243 -12.81 -22.69 11.03
CA PHE A 243 -14.02 -23.30 10.51
C PHE A 243 -13.75 -24.11 9.22
N GLU A 244 -12.83 -23.66 8.37
CA GLU A 244 -12.40 -24.40 7.17
C GLU A 244 -11.69 -25.70 7.57
N GLU A 245 -10.84 -25.65 8.61
CA GLU A 245 -10.19 -26.85 9.17
C GLU A 245 -11.21 -27.84 9.77
N ALA A 246 -12.39 -27.36 10.15
CA ALA A 246 -13.52 -28.20 10.57
C ALA A 246 -14.39 -28.70 9.40
N GLY A 247 -14.05 -28.34 8.16
CA GLY A 247 -14.79 -28.70 6.94
C GLY A 247 -16.07 -27.89 6.73
N ILE A 248 -16.15 -26.68 7.29
CA ILE A 248 -17.28 -25.76 7.12
C ILE A 248 -16.95 -24.78 5.99
N ASP A 249 -17.90 -24.57 5.09
CA ASP A 249 -17.81 -23.59 4.00
C ASP A 249 -18.14 -22.18 4.53
N GLU A 250 -17.34 -21.19 4.15
CA GLU A 250 -17.56 -19.78 4.53
C GLU A 250 -18.88 -19.22 3.98
N ALA A 251 -19.32 -19.67 2.80
CA ALA A 251 -20.59 -19.25 2.21
C ALA A 251 -21.81 -19.63 3.08
N ASP A 252 -21.67 -20.63 3.95
CA ASP A 252 -22.68 -21.04 4.93
C ASP A 252 -22.61 -20.22 6.24
N MET A 253 -21.64 -19.31 6.37
CA MET A 253 -21.37 -18.49 7.55
C MET A 253 -21.50 -16.99 7.23
N PRO A 254 -22.73 -16.46 6.99
CA PRO A 254 -22.92 -15.11 6.44
C PRO A 254 -22.33 -13.99 7.30
N LEU A 255 -22.22 -14.17 8.62
CA LEU A 255 -21.57 -13.19 9.49
C LEU A 255 -20.05 -13.16 9.31
N VAL A 256 -19.43 -14.32 9.05
CA VAL A 256 -17.99 -14.44 8.80
C VAL A 256 -17.66 -13.94 7.40
N ALA A 257 -18.40 -14.41 6.38
CA ALA A 257 -18.24 -13.94 5.00
C ALA A 257 -18.41 -12.42 4.85
N TYR A 258 -19.34 -11.81 5.62
CA TYR A 258 -19.48 -10.36 5.65
C TYR A 258 -18.31 -9.69 6.38
N GLY A 259 -17.78 -10.32 7.43
CA GLY A 259 -16.60 -9.86 8.16
C GLY A 259 -15.32 -9.90 7.34
N ASP A 260 -15.16 -10.94 6.51
CA ASP A 260 -14.05 -11.08 5.56
C ASP A 260 -14.13 -9.97 4.50
N MET A 261 -15.30 -9.80 3.88
CA MET A 261 -15.53 -8.68 2.96
C MET A 261 -15.19 -7.31 3.56
N LEU A 262 -15.59 -7.06 4.81
CA LEU A 262 -15.23 -5.80 5.49
C LEU A 262 -13.74 -5.67 5.77
N PHE A 263 -13.04 -6.78 6.02
CA PHE A 263 -11.59 -6.79 6.23
C PHE A 263 -10.85 -6.38 4.95
N ASP A 264 -11.40 -6.74 3.80
CA ASP A 264 -10.93 -6.41 2.45
C ASP A 264 -11.61 -5.17 1.84
N SER A 265 -12.39 -4.41 2.62
CA SER A 265 -13.09 -3.24 2.13
C SER A 265 -12.32 -1.94 2.43
N PRO A 266 -11.99 -1.09 1.43
CA PRO A 266 -11.46 0.24 1.68
C PRO A 266 -12.55 1.22 2.16
N GLU A 267 -13.82 0.87 1.94
CA GLU A 267 -14.98 1.75 2.20
C GLU A 267 -15.26 1.95 3.69
N ILE A 268 -14.69 1.12 4.57
CA ILE A 268 -14.79 1.32 6.03
C ILE A 268 -13.84 2.41 6.55
N PHE A 269 -12.92 2.93 5.72
CA PHE A 269 -11.94 3.94 6.12
C PHE A 269 -12.26 5.35 5.56
N GLY A 270 -11.58 6.35 6.12
CA GLY A 270 -11.63 7.73 5.69
C GLY A 270 -10.81 8.01 4.42
N GLY A 271 -10.86 9.25 3.96
CA GLY A 271 -10.42 9.71 2.63
C GLY A 271 -9.14 9.07 2.10
N PRO A 272 -7.95 9.35 2.67
CA PRO A 272 -6.69 8.89 2.08
C PRO A 272 -6.55 7.38 1.97
N ALA A 273 -7.00 6.61 2.97
CA ALA A 273 -6.94 5.15 2.90
C ALA A 273 -7.95 4.60 1.89
N ARG A 274 -9.18 5.09 1.92
CA ARG A 274 -10.23 4.68 0.97
C ARG A 274 -9.86 5.00 -0.47
N GLU A 275 -9.40 6.21 -0.74
CA GLU A 275 -8.99 6.67 -2.08
C GLU A 275 -7.80 5.90 -2.65
N LEU A 276 -6.93 5.40 -1.76
CA LEU A 276 -5.78 4.57 -2.13
C LEU A 276 -6.11 3.07 -2.20
N GLY A 277 -7.34 2.66 -1.88
CA GLY A 277 -7.73 1.24 -1.83
C GLY A 277 -7.04 0.47 -0.71
N ILE A 278 -6.63 1.15 0.37
CA ILE A 278 -6.03 0.51 1.54
C ILE A 278 -7.12 -0.17 2.35
N THR A 279 -6.88 -1.43 2.70
CA THR A 279 -7.76 -2.33 3.46
C THR A 279 -7.02 -2.85 4.69
N CYS A 280 -7.68 -3.65 5.54
CA CYS A 280 -6.96 -4.35 6.61
C CYS A 280 -5.93 -5.33 6.01
N SER A 281 -6.29 -6.02 4.92
CA SER A 281 -5.44 -7.00 4.22
C SER A 281 -4.23 -6.38 3.50
N THR A 282 -4.27 -5.07 3.20
CA THR A 282 -3.11 -4.35 2.65
C THR A 282 -1.90 -4.42 3.60
N CYS A 283 -2.15 -4.30 4.92
CA CYS A 283 -1.10 -4.39 5.95
C CYS A 283 -1.02 -5.80 6.56
N HIS A 284 -2.18 -6.45 6.73
CA HIS A 284 -2.33 -7.77 7.34
C HIS A 284 -2.77 -8.83 6.30
N ASN A 285 -1.94 -9.02 5.27
CA ASN A 285 -2.25 -9.86 4.12
C ASN A 285 -2.52 -11.31 4.54
N ARG A 286 -3.77 -11.78 4.34
CA ARG A 286 -4.22 -13.14 4.69
C ARG A 286 -3.90 -13.53 6.14
N SER A 287 -4.21 -12.64 7.08
CA SER A 287 -3.93 -12.72 8.53
C SER A 287 -2.45 -12.64 8.93
N ASP A 288 -1.51 -12.54 7.99
CA ASP A 288 -0.09 -12.38 8.28
C ASP A 288 0.39 -10.97 7.93
N VAL A 289 1.63 -10.63 8.29
CA VAL A 289 2.21 -9.32 7.92
C VAL A 289 2.45 -9.23 6.41
N ASN A 290 2.10 -8.09 5.79
CA ASN A 290 2.59 -7.75 4.46
C ASN A 290 4.01 -7.19 4.54
N ARG A 291 5.02 -8.05 4.41
CA ARG A 291 6.43 -7.64 4.47
C ARG A 291 6.89 -6.79 3.29
N GLY A 292 6.08 -6.70 2.23
CA GLY A 292 6.34 -5.85 1.09
C GLY A 292 5.79 -4.44 1.25
N PHE A 293 4.88 -4.22 2.21
CA PHE A 293 4.21 -2.94 2.41
C PHE A 293 5.21 -1.84 2.74
N PHE A 294 5.18 -0.72 2.01
CA PHE A 294 6.08 0.40 2.25
C PHE A 294 5.49 1.69 1.65
N ILE A 295 5.48 2.77 2.43
CA ILE A 295 5.18 4.12 1.94
C ILE A 295 6.28 5.07 2.41
N PRO A 296 7.12 5.64 1.52
CA PRO A 296 8.15 6.61 1.89
C PRO A 296 7.62 7.74 2.77
N GLY A 297 8.34 8.05 3.86
CA GLY A 297 7.95 9.05 4.84
C GLY A 297 6.90 8.58 5.88
N LEU A 298 6.17 7.49 5.61
CA LEU A 298 5.29 6.84 6.60
C LEU A 298 5.83 5.48 7.07
N SER A 299 6.82 4.95 6.38
CA SER A 299 7.50 3.68 6.67
C SER A 299 9.00 3.94 6.70
N HIS A 300 9.69 3.42 7.70
CA HIS A 300 11.16 3.38 7.75
C HIS A 300 11.72 2.05 7.23
N VAL A 301 10.95 0.97 7.35
CA VAL A 301 11.24 -0.36 6.78
C VAL A 301 9.99 -0.96 6.15
N ALA A 302 10.18 -1.90 5.22
CA ALA A 302 9.06 -2.65 4.66
C ALA A 302 8.37 -3.50 5.74
N GLY A 303 7.03 -3.54 5.71
CA GLY A 303 6.19 -4.09 6.76
C GLY A 303 5.91 -3.13 7.93
N GLY A 304 6.48 -1.93 7.95
CA GLY A 304 6.22 -0.90 8.95
C GLY A 304 5.34 0.23 8.44
N LEU A 305 4.59 0.87 9.35
CA LEU A 305 3.76 2.02 9.04
C LEU A 305 3.54 2.91 10.28
N ASP A 306 3.59 4.22 10.07
CA ASP A 306 3.09 5.21 11.01
C ASP A 306 1.62 5.55 10.74
N VAL A 307 0.74 4.83 11.45
CA VAL A 307 -0.72 5.02 11.43
C VAL A 307 -1.20 6.19 12.28
N ASN A 308 -0.31 6.80 13.08
CA ASN A 308 -0.64 7.96 13.90
C ASN A 308 -0.02 9.25 13.34
N SER A 309 0.48 9.21 12.10
CA SER A 309 0.84 10.39 11.31
C SER A 309 -0.39 11.20 10.89
N ALA A 310 -0.15 12.44 10.45
CA ALA A 310 -1.22 13.30 9.92
C ALA A 310 -1.81 12.82 8.57
N PHE A 311 -1.24 11.81 7.93
CA PHE A 311 -1.63 11.44 6.56
C PHE A 311 -3.03 10.82 6.52
N PHE A 312 -3.31 9.82 7.35
CA PHE A 312 -4.62 9.13 7.36
C PHE A 312 -5.65 9.89 8.19
N ASN A 313 -5.26 10.33 9.39
CA ASN A 313 -6.13 11.13 10.26
C ASN A 313 -5.35 12.28 10.91
N PRO A 314 -5.45 13.51 10.37
CA PRO A 314 -4.82 14.69 10.96
C PRO A 314 -5.19 14.96 12.42
N LEU A 315 -6.38 14.52 12.87
CA LEU A 315 -6.84 14.71 14.25
C LEU A 315 -6.19 13.72 15.23
N PHE A 316 -5.63 12.63 14.73
CA PHE A 316 -4.93 11.61 15.53
C PHE A 316 -3.40 11.80 15.52
N ASN A 317 -2.90 12.81 14.81
CA ASN A 317 -1.48 13.07 14.69
C ASN A 317 -0.78 13.23 16.04
N ASN A 318 0.21 12.37 16.34
CA ASN A 318 1.00 12.45 17.57
C ASN A 318 2.20 13.43 17.48
N GLN A 319 2.47 13.97 16.29
CA GLN A 319 3.62 14.84 15.97
C GLN A 319 5.00 14.21 16.17
N MET A 320 5.09 12.90 16.06
CA MET A 320 6.34 12.13 16.07
C MET A 320 6.46 11.37 14.75
N ASP A 321 7.71 11.10 14.33
CA ASP A 321 8.01 10.21 13.22
C ASP A 321 8.52 8.91 13.85
N ASP A 322 7.58 8.03 14.22
CA ASP A 322 7.83 6.79 14.95
C ASP A 322 7.07 5.58 14.37
N PRO A 323 7.26 5.27 13.08
CA PRO A 323 6.63 4.12 12.44
C PRO A 323 6.94 2.82 13.19
N LEU A 324 5.92 1.98 13.35
CA LEU A 324 6.03 0.68 14.00
C LEU A 324 5.88 -0.45 12.98
N ASP A 325 6.41 -1.62 13.30
CA ASP A 325 6.19 -2.83 12.50
C ASP A 325 4.73 -3.30 12.61
N THR A 326 4.18 -3.79 11.49
CA THR A 326 2.83 -4.33 11.42
C THR A 326 2.81 -5.75 11.99
N PRO A 327 2.03 -6.04 13.05
CA PRO A 327 2.01 -7.38 13.64
C PRO A 327 1.24 -8.38 12.78
N SER A 328 1.64 -9.65 12.82
CA SER A 328 0.83 -10.75 12.32
C SER A 328 -0.48 -10.85 13.11
N LEU A 329 -1.60 -11.14 12.44
CA LEU A 329 -2.90 -11.43 13.06
C LEU A 329 -3.17 -12.93 13.21
N ARG A 330 -2.22 -13.79 12.86
CA ARG A 330 -2.33 -15.23 13.10
C ARG A 330 -2.58 -15.49 14.58
N GLY A 331 -3.65 -16.21 14.88
CA GLY A 331 -4.04 -16.51 16.26
C GLY A 331 -4.43 -15.30 17.10
N ILE A 332 -4.87 -14.18 16.50
CA ILE A 332 -5.20 -12.91 17.18
C ILE A 332 -6.17 -13.06 18.38
N ARG A 333 -7.01 -14.10 18.37
CA ARG A 333 -7.90 -14.43 19.51
C ARG A 333 -7.14 -14.80 20.80
N PHE A 334 -5.85 -15.12 20.71
CA PHE A 334 -5.00 -15.54 21.83
C PHE A 334 -3.96 -14.49 22.24
N THR A 335 -3.91 -13.35 21.55
CA THR A 335 -2.82 -12.37 21.70
C THR A 335 -3.21 -11.09 22.42
N ALA A 336 -4.41 -11.02 23.03
CA ALA A 336 -4.78 -9.88 23.87
C ALA A 336 -3.75 -9.63 25.00
N PRO A 337 -3.47 -8.38 25.40
CA PRO A 337 -4.07 -7.14 24.88
C PRO A 337 -3.52 -6.73 23.51
N TYR A 338 -4.18 -5.76 22.87
CA TYR A 338 -3.95 -5.30 21.50
C TYR A 338 -3.34 -3.90 21.45
N GLY A 339 -2.68 -3.62 20.32
CA GLY A 339 -1.74 -2.51 20.16
C GLY A 339 -0.32 -2.96 20.54
N ARG A 340 0.69 -2.39 19.87
CA ARG A 340 2.12 -2.70 20.14
C ARG A 340 2.54 -2.40 21.58
N ASP A 341 1.80 -1.56 22.29
CA ASP A 341 1.96 -1.19 23.70
C ASP A 341 0.98 -1.92 24.65
N GLY A 342 0.15 -2.83 24.11
CA GLY A 342 -0.83 -3.58 24.90
C GLY A 342 -1.95 -2.73 25.52
N ARG A 343 -2.27 -1.56 24.93
CA ARG A 343 -3.19 -0.57 25.50
C ARG A 343 -4.66 -0.98 25.56
N GLU A 344 -5.10 -1.94 24.74
CA GLU A 344 -6.53 -2.28 24.62
C GLU A 344 -6.79 -3.78 24.80
N ALA A 345 -7.56 -4.16 25.81
CA ALA A 345 -7.86 -5.57 26.08
C ALA A 345 -8.90 -6.17 25.13
N SER A 346 -9.76 -5.34 24.52
CA SER A 346 -10.88 -5.80 23.69
C SER A 346 -10.57 -5.68 22.20
N LEU A 347 -10.56 -6.81 21.49
CA LEU A 347 -10.34 -6.82 20.03
C LEU A 347 -11.37 -5.95 19.33
N ARG A 348 -12.63 -6.00 19.78
CA ARG A 348 -13.73 -5.19 19.28
C ARG A 348 -13.44 -3.70 19.36
N ARG A 349 -12.99 -3.24 20.53
CA ARG A 349 -12.69 -1.82 20.74
C ARG A 349 -11.43 -1.40 19.98
N PHE A 350 -10.43 -2.28 19.91
CA PHE A 350 -9.23 -2.04 19.14
C PHE A 350 -9.55 -1.87 17.64
N THR A 351 -10.26 -2.82 17.03
CA THR A 351 -10.69 -2.75 15.61
C THR A 351 -11.49 -1.48 15.32
N ARG A 352 -12.43 -1.10 16.20
CA ARG A 352 -13.15 0.18 16.07
C ARG A 352 -12.20 1.38 16.09
N ASN A 353 -11.21 1.39 16.99
CA ASN A 353 -10.25 2.49 17.08
C ASN A 353 -9.37 2.57 15.83
N VAL A 354 -8.95 1.44 15.27
CA VAL A 354 -8.23 1.42 13.98
C VAL A 354 -9.08 2.14 12.91
N ILE A 355 -10.34 1.72 12.74
CA ILE A 355 -11.25 2.30 11.75
C ILE A 355 -11.46 3.81 11.97
N VAL A 356 -11.95 4.19 13.15
CA VAL A 356 -12.43 5.56 13.40
C VAL A 356 -11.30 6.52 13.75
N THR A 357 -10.30 6.05 14.49
CA THR A 357 -9.25 6.91 15.05
C THR A 357 -8.00 6.92 14.19
N GLU A 358 -7.51 5.77 13.75
CA GLU A 358 -6.26 5.72 12.96
C GLU A 358 -6.54 6.10 11.49
N PHE A 359 -7.62 5.58 10.92
CA PHE A 359 -7.94 5.75 9.50
C PHE A 359 -9.13 6.69 9.20
N ALA A 360 -9.65 7.40 10.20
CA ALA A 360 -10.73 8.40 10.05
C ALA A 360 -12.00 7.89 9.36
N GLY A 361 -12.31 6.59 9.48
CA GLY A 361 -13.54 5.99 9.01
C GLY A 361 -14.76 6.39 9.85
N ASP A 362 -15.95 6.18 9.29
CA ASP A 362 -17.21 6.35 10.01
C ASP A 362 -17.36 5.30 11.13
N GLU A 363 -18.22 5.59 12.11
CA GLU A 363 -18.51 4.64 13.18
C GLU A 363 -19.16 3.36 12.62
N PRO A 364 -18.53 2.18 12.75
CA PRO A 364 -19.13 0.94 12.27
C PRO A 364 -20.39 0.61 13.07
N THR A 365 -21.41 0.08 12.39
CA THR A 365 -22.59 -0.43 13.09
C THR A 365 -22.23 -1.62 13.98
N PRO A 366 -23.04 -1.95 15.00
CA PRO A 366 -22.80 -3.14 15.81
C PRO A 366 -22.66 -4.43 15.00
N PHE A 367 -23.44 -4.56 13.92
CA PHE A 367 -23.41 -5.69 12.99
C PHE A 367 -22.09 -5.78 12.22
N GLN A 368 -21.64 -4.68 11.60
CA GLN A 368 -20.36 -4.65 10.88
C GLN A 368 -19.19 -5.01 11.81
N LEU A 369 -19.18 -4.45 13.02
CA LEU A 369 -18.13 -4.73 13.97
C LEU A 369 -18.24 -6.17 14.55
N ASP A 370 -19.45 -6.74 14.69
CA ASP A 370 -19.61 -8.16 15.05
C ASP A 370 -19.11 -9.09 13.95
N ALA A 371 -19.36 -8.74 12.68
CA ALA A 371 -18.90 -9.48 11.51
C ALA A 371 -17.36 -9.51 11.42
N LEU A 372 -16.71 -8.34 11.44
CA LEU A 372 -15.24 -8.23 11.47
C LEU A 372 -14.63 -9.06 12.60
N ILE A 373 -15.19 -8.99 13.80
CA ILE A 373 -14.67 -9.72 14.95
C ILE A 373 -14.94 -11.23 14.85
N ALA A 374 -16.04 -11.65 14.22
CA ALA A 374 -16.29 -13.06 13.94
C ALA A 374 -15.23 -13.64 13.00
N TYR A 375 -14.92 -12.91 11.92
CA TYR A 375 -13.88 -13.29 10.96
C TYR A 375 -12.47 -13.28 11.59
N MET A 376 -12.05 -12.19 12.23
CA MET A 376 -10.73 -12.10 12.85
C MET A 376 -10.51 -13.18 13.93
N ARG A 377 -11.56 -13.61 14.64
CA ARG A 377 -11.45 -14.70 15.61
C ARG A 377 -11.24 -16.08 14.97
N ALA A 378 -11.55 -16.25 13.68
CA ALA A 378 -11.29 -17.49 12.97
C ALA A 378 -9.79 -17.71 12.71
N PHE A 379 -8.98 -16.64 12.62
CA PHE A 379 -7.54 -16.72 12.36
C PHE A 379 -6.81 -17.61 13.36
N ASP A 380 -6.12 -18.63 12.87
CA ASP A 380 -5.28 -19.52 13.66
C ASP A 380 -3.79 -19.33 13.37
N PHE A 381 -2.95 -19.94 14.21
CA PHE A 381 -1.53 -20.11 13.90
C PHE A 381 -1.35 -21.18 12.83
N LEU A 382 -0.22 -21.13 12.13
CA LEU A 382 0.19 -22.25 11.29
C LEU A 382 0.37 -23.52 12.15
N PRO A 383 -0.03 -24.70 11.66
CA PRO A 383 0.33 -25.97 12.26
C PRO A 383 1.85 -26.06 12.41
N ASN A 384 2.35 -26.45 13.59
CA ASN A 384 3.77 -26.59 13.83
C ASN A 384 4.03 -27.94 14.52
N PRO A 385 4.60 -28.94 13.82
CA PRO A 385 4.82 -30.27 14.36
C PRO A 385 6.02 -30.34 15.33
N GLN A 386 6.84 -29.29 15.39
CA GLN A 386 7.99 -29.20 16.30
C GLN A 386 7.58 -28.91 17.75
N ILE A 387 6.35 -28.44 17.98
CA ILE A 387 5.80 -28.19 19.31
C ILE A 387 4.43 -28.84 19.48
N ASP A 388 4.09 -29.23 20.70
CA ASP A 388 2.74 -29.64 21.05
C ASP A 388 1.83 -28.43 21.36
N ARG A 389 0.57 -28.71 21.73
CA ARG A 389 -0.42 -27.66 22.07
C ARG A 389 -0.04 -26.85 23.32
N ALA A 390 0.84 -27.37 24.17
CA ALA A 390 1.35 -26.67 25.35
C ALA A 390 2.64 -25.89 25.06
N GLY A 391 3.11 -25.89 23.80
CA GLY A 391 4.35 -25.22 23.41
C GLY A 391 5.62 -26.00 23.78
N LEU A 392 5.51 -27.28 24.13
CA LEU A 392 6.66 -28.13 24.45
C LEU A 392 7.23 -28.76 23.18
N LEU A 393 8.56 -28.90 23.12
CA LEU A 393 9.23 -29.50 21.98
C LEU A 393 8.82 -30.97 21.79
N THR A 394 8.55 -31.37 20.54
CA THR A 394 8.27 -32.76 20.17
C THR A 394 9.55 -33.53 19.83
N ASP A 395 9.43 -34.75 19.33
CA ASP A 395 10.59 -35.53 18.86
C ASP A 395 11.10 -35.13 17.48
N LEU A 396 10.44 -34.19 16.80
CA LEU A 396 10.80 -33.72 15.47
C LEU A 396 11.84 -32.58 15.49
N VAL A 397 12.12 -32.01 16.66
CA VAL A 397 13.07 -30.90 16.79
C VAL A 397 14.52 -31.38 16.68
N SER A 398 15.41 -30.48 16.24
CA SER A 398 16.85 -30.74 16.23
C SER A 398 17.46 -30.77 17.64
N ASP A 399 18.60 -31.46 17.79
CA ASP A 399 19.38 -31.43 19.05
C ASP A 399 19.82 -30.01 19.44
N ALA A 400 20.07 -29.13 18.46
CA ALA A 400 20.40 -27.73 18.70
C ALA A 400 19.22 -26.98 19.34
N ALA A 401 18.00 -27.18 18.84
CA ALA A 401 16.81 -26.59 19.44
C ALA A 401 16.56 -27.10 20.87
N ARG A 402 16.83 -28.37 21.15
CA ARG A 402 16.76 -28.92 22.52
C ARG A 402 17.76 -28.27 23.47
N ARG A 403 19.00 -28.03 23.02
CA ARG A 403 19.98 -27.27 23.82
C ARG A 403 19.58 -25.81 23.96
N GLY A 404 19.01 -25.22 22.92
CA GLY A 404 18.47 -23.86 22.93
C GLY A 404 17.33 -23.67 23.93
N GLU A 405 16.46 -24.67 24.09
CA GLU A 405 15.39 -24.65 25.11
C GLU A 405 15.96 -24.51 26.53
N ILE A 406 17.06 -25.19 26.83
CA ILE A 406 17.73 -25.08 28.12
C ILE A 406 18.20 -23.63 28.35
N LEU A 407 18.79 -23.00 27.33
CA LEU A 407 19.23 -21.61 27.38
C LEU A 407 18.05 -20.63 27.48
N PHE A 408 16.95 -20.91 26.78
CA PHE A 408 15.75 -20.08 26.79
C PHE A 408 15.07 -20.05 28.17
N ASN A 409 15.14 -21.16 28.90
CA ASN A 409 14.60 -21.29 30.25
C ASN A 409 15.57 -20.87 31.36
N ALA A 410 16.86 -20.70 31.04
CA ALA A 410 17.88 -20.32 32.02
C ALA A 410 17.73 -18.85 32.47
N PRO A 411 17.91 -18.56 33.77
CA PRO A 411 17.95 -17.18 34.26
C PRO A 411 19.29 -16.52 33.91
N TYR A 412 19.26 -15.23 33.61
CA TYR A 412 20.46 -14.43 33.33
C TYR A 412 20.53 -13.20 34.23
N ASP A 413 21.71 -12.93 34.79
CA ASP A 413 21.94 -11.80 35.71
C ASP A 413 21.65 -10.46 35.03
N GLY A 414 22.06 -10.29 33.78
CA GLY A 414 21.79 -9.06 33.02
C GLY A 414 20.34 -8.88 32.56
N MET A 415 19.47 -9.86 32.85
CA MET A 415 18.00 -9.73 32.79
C MET A 415 17.37 -9.74 34.19
N ASN A 416 18.12 -9.35 35.23
CA ASN A 416 17.70 -9.35 36.63
C ASN A 416 17.24 -10.74 37.14
N GLY A 417 17.95 -11.79 36.72
CA GLY A 417 17.64 -13.18 37.10
C GLY A 417 16.43 -13.78 36.38
N ARG A 418 15.91 -13.11 35.35
CA ARG A 418 14.85 -13.62 34.48
C ARG A 418 15.43 -14.46 33.34
N SER A 419 14.58 -15.31 32.75
CA SER A 419 14.85 -16.07 31.52
C SER A 419 14.02 -15.53 30.34
N CYS A 420 14.29 -15.99 29.13
CA CYS A 420 13.45 -15.65 27.96
C CYS A 420 12.00 -16.13 28.18
N ALA A 421 11.84 -17.34 28.74
CA ALA A 421 10.55 -17.94 29.07
C ALA A 421 9.74 -17.16 30.12
N SER A 422 10.37 -16.26 30.88
CA SER A 422 9.66 -15.44 31.88
C SER A 422 8.68 -14.44 31.24
N CYS A 423 8.92 -14.03 30.00
CA CYS A 423 8.03 -13.18 29.22
C CYS A 423 7.42 -13.98 28.07
N HIS A 424 8.22 -14.78 27.36
CA HIS A 424 7.75 -15.65 26.28
C HIS A 424 7.29 -17.03 26.81
N THR A 425 6.16 -17.03 27.51
CA THR A 425 5.65 -18.20 28.24
C THR A 425 5.08 -19.29 27.30
N PRO A 426 5.65 -20.52 27.23
CA PRO A 426 5.31 -21.53 26.21
C PRO A 426 3.82 -21.91 26.12
N ASP A 427 3.17 -22.21 27.25
CA ASP A 427 1.76 -22.64 27.32
C ASP A 427 0.76 -21.50 27.06
N ARG A 428 1.26 -20.28 26.86
CA ARG A 428 0.49 -19.08 26.50
C ARG A 428 0.87 -18.55 25.13
N ASN A 429 1.22 -19.44 24.21
CA ASN A 429 1.69 -19.11 22.86
C ASN A 429 2.94 -18.21 22.89
N PHE A 430 3.86 -18.49 23.80
CA PHE A 430 5.14 -17.78 23.94
C PHE A 430 4.99 -16.28 24.20
N ARG A 431 4.03 -15.90 25.06
CA ARG A 431 3.86 -14.54 25.57
C ARG A 431 3.14 -14.50 26.92
N ASP A 432 3.36 -13.44 27.68
CA ASP A 432 2.74 -13.24 29.00
C ASP A 432 1.58 -12.24 28.99
N GLY A 433 1.48 -11.45 27.92
CA GLY A 433 0.53 -10.36 27.74
C GLY A 433 0.83 -9.12 28.57
N GLN A 434 2.12 -8.86 28.81
CA GLN A 434 2.61 -7.66 29.47
C GLN A 434 3.52 -6.86 28.53
N ALA A 435 3.53 -5.54 28.74
CA ALA A 435 4.42 -4.62 28.06
C ALA A 435 5.70 -4.35 28.86
N TYR A 436 6.84 -4.31 28.17
CA TYR A 436 8.15 -4.07 28.77
C TYR A 436 8.92 -3.01 27.99
N ASP A 437 9.63 -2.15 28.72
CA ASP A 437 10.76 -1.40 28.17
C ASP A 437 12.01 -2.29 28.31
N ILE A 438 12.48 -2.81 27.16
CA ILE A 438 13.70 -3.61 27.09
C ILE A 438 14.92 -2.76 26.70
N GLY A 439 14.79 -1.44 26.60
CA GLY A 439 15.85 -0.53 26.15
C GLY A 439 16.08 -0.58 24.64
N SER A 440 15.06 -0.99 23.86
CA SER A 440 15.09 -1.00 22.40
C SER A 440 14.73 0.35 21.79
N GLU A 441 14.13 1.26 22.56
CA GLU A 441 13.76 2.61 22.12
C GLU A 441 14.38 3.63 23.08
N ALA A 442 14.84 4.77 22.55
CA ALA A 442 15.25 5.90 23.37
C ALA A 442 14.02 6.68 23.85
N PRO A 443 14.08 7.34 25.03
CA PRO A 443 13.03 8.26 25.41
C PRO A 443 12.84 9.38 24.36
N PRO A 444 11.60 9.83 24.12
CA PRO A 444 11.30 10.80 23.06
C PRO A 444 11.96 12.18 23.29
N PHE A 445 12.36 12.47 24.53
CA PHE A 445 13.10 13.68 24.90
C PHE A 445 13.89 13.46 26.20
N PRO A 446 14.90 14.29 26.49
CA PRO A 446 15.65 14.21 27.74
C PRO A 446 14.76 14.29 28.98
N GLY A 447 14.79 13.26 29.82
CA GLY A 447 13.95 13.14 31.03
C GLY A 447 12.58 12.48 30.80
N GLY A 448 12.25 12.11 29.57
CA GLY A 448 11.08 11.29 29.26
C GLY A 448 11.26 9.81 29.62
N THR A 449 10.19 9.03 29.48
CA THR A 449 10.19 7.57 29.59
C THR A 449 10.11 6.95 28.20
N ALA A 450 10.92 5.93 27.93
CA ALA A 450 10.79 5.14 26.71
C ALA A 450 9.45 4.39 26.71
N ARG A 451 8.95 4.06 25.52
CA ARG A 451 7.72 3.28 25.37
C ARG A 451 8.00 1.84 25.79
N ALA A 452 6.99 1.23 26.41
CA ALA A 452 6.98 -0.20 26.67
C ALA A 452 6.16 -0.89 25.57
N PHE A 453 6.63 -2.04 25.11
CA PHE A 453 5.99 -2.83 24.05
C PHE A 453 5.51 -4.17 24.59
N ASP A 454 4.33 -4.62 24.16
CA ASP A 454 3.79 -5.94 24.49
C ASP A 454 4.74 -7.04 24.02
N THR A 455 4.86 -8.09 24.83
CA THR A 455 5.65 -9.27 24.47
C THR A 455 5.00 -9.99 23.29
N PRO A 456 5.61 -10.00 22.09
CA PRO A 456 5.00 -10.64 20.93
C PRO A 456 4.99 -12.17 21.12
N THR A 457 3.98 -12.82 20.53
CA THR A 457 4.00 -14.29 20.37
C THR A 457 5.21 -14.69 19.54
N LEU A 458 5.87 -15.78 19.91
CA LEU A 458 6.91 -16.39 19.07
C LEU A 458 6.33 -17.38 18.05
N ARG A 459 5.03 -17.68 18.09
CA ARG A 459 4.39 -18.58 17.10
C ARG A 459 4.44 -17.94 15.71
N SER A 460 4.85 -18.72 14.70
CA SER A 460 4.96 -18.29 13.30
C SER A 460 5.93 -17.12 13.06
N VAL A 461 6.79 -16.76 14.03
CA VAL A 461 7.66 -15.58 13.93
C VAL A 461 8.68 -15.68 12.79
N ASN A 462 9.03 -16.90 12.33
CA ASN A 462 9.95 -17.13 11.21
C ASN A 462 9.57 -16.38 9.91
N PHE A 463 8.29 -16.02 9.75
CA PHE A 463 7.74 -15.48 8.51
C PHE A 463 7.46 -13.98 8.55
N SER A 464 7.90 -13.30 9.62
CA SER A 464 7.54 -11.89 9.89
C SER A 464 8.70 -10.90 9.90
N ALA A 465 9.91 -11.33 9.49
CA ALA A 465 11.08 -10.46 9.44
C ALA A 465 10.81 -9.16 8.63
N PRO A 466 11.42 -8.01 9.01
CA PRO A 466 12.36 -7.86 10.12
C PRO A 466 11.69 -7.84 11.52
N TYR A 467 12.49 -7.81 12.58
CA TYR A 467 12.06 -8.02 13.97
C TYR A 467 12.30 -6.79 14.85
N MET A 468 11.70 -6.82 16.04
CA MET A 468 11.50 -5.71 16.98
C MET A 468 10.34 -4.80 16.57
N HIS A 469 9.92 -3.91 17.48
CA HIS A 469 8.78 -3.00 17.30
C HIS A 469 8.97 -2.00 16.13
N ASP A 470 10.19 -1.88 15.65
CA ASP A 470 10.65 -0.99 14.59
C ASP A 470 11.35 -1.76 13.47
N GLY A 471 11.29 -3.09 13.42
CA GLY A 471 11.98 -3.85 12.38
C GLY A 471 13.51 -3.59 12.27
N SER A 472 14.16 -3.13 13.33
CA SER A 472 15.60 -2.80 13.34
C SER A 472 16.50 -4.01 13.12
N LEU A 473 16.02 -5.23 13.36
CA LEU A 473 16.83 -6.45 13.30
C LEU A 473 16.36 -7.40 12.18
N PRO A 474 17.22 -7.75 11.21
CA PRO A 474 16.78 -8.48 10.03
C PRO A 474 16.58 -9.99 10.25
N THR A 475 17.11 -10.55 11.33
CA THR A 475 17.09 -12.00 11.59
C THR A 475 16.85 -12.31 13.07
N LEU A 476 16.27 -13.48 13.38
CA LEU A 476 16.15 -13.97 14.75
C LEU A 476 17.52 -14.17 15.41
N ALA A 477 18.56 -14.49 14.63
CA ALA A 477 19.93 -14.55 15.14
C ALA A 477 20.41 -13.16 15.61
N ALA A 478 20.11 -12.11 14.85
CA ALA A 478 20.41 -10.74 15.24
C ALA A 478 19.63 -10.31 16.50
N VAL A 479 18.39 -10.80 16.69
CA VAL A 479 17.64 -10.61 17.96
C VAL A 479 18.36 -11.26 19.13
N VAL A 480 18.82 -12.51 18.97
CA VAL A 480 19.58 -13.23 20.01
C VAL A 480 20.90 -12.51 20.31
N ASP A 481 21.63 -12.07 19.29
CA ASP A 481 22.87 -11.30 19.44
C ASP A 481 22.61 -9.97 20.16
N TRP A 482 21.53 -9.25 19.81
CA TRP A 482 21.16 -8.01 20.48
C TRP A 482 20.87 -8.23 21.97
N PHE A 483 20.13 -9.28 22.34
CA PHE A 483 19.91 -9.61 23.75
C PHE A 483 21.21 -10.02 24.44
N ASN A 484 22.04 -10.84 23.79
CA ASN A 484 23.35 -11.24 24.33
C ASN A 484 24.21 -10.03 24.68
N ASP A 485 24.28 -9.05 23.78
CA ASP A 485 25.16 -7.89 23.91
C ASP A 485 24.55 -6.84 24.85
N SER A 486 23.29 -6.44 24.61
CA SER A 486 22.62 -5.39 25.40
C SER A 486 22.31 -5.81 26.83
N LYS A 487 22.15 -7.11 27.09
CA LYS A 487 21.91 -7.69 28.43
C LYS A 487 23.11 -8.46 28.96
N SER A 488 24.27 -8.43 28.29
CA SER A 488 25.50 -9.07 28.77
C SER A 488 25.29 -10.55 29.20
N LEU A 489 24.60 -11.34 28.36
CA LEU A 489 24.24 -12.72 28.67
C LEU A 489 25.45 -13.67 28.67
N ALA A 490 26.57 -13.24 28.06
CA ALA A 490 27.83 -13.99 27.97
C ALA A 490 27.68 -15.37 27.28
N LEU A 491 26.78 -15.47 26.31
CA LEU A 491 26.61 -16.67 25.48
C LEU A 491 27.71 -16.72 24.42
N ASP A 492 28.37 -17.88 24.28
CA ASP A 492 29.28 -18.12 23.18
C ASP A 492 28.53 -18.31 21.84
N ALA A 493 29.29 -18.47 20.75
CA ALA A 493 28.70 -18.56 19.41
C ALA A 493 27.79 -19.80 19.24
N ASP A 494 28.16 -20.94 19.82
CA ASP A 494 27.39 -22.18 19.73
C ASP A 494 26.10 -22.07 20.54
N GLN A 495 26.16 -21.46 21.73
CA GLN A 495 24.99 -21.20 22.56
C GLN A 495 24.01 -20.24 21.90
N ARG A 496 24.49 -19.16 21.25
CA ARG A 496 23.61 -18.25 20.51
C ARG A 496 22.97 -18.93 19.30
N ALA A 497 23.71 -19.81 18.61
CA ALA A 497 23.16 -20.62 17.52
C ALA A 497 22.10 -21.61 18.01
N ASP A 498 22.33 -22.28 19.14
CA ASP A 498 21.36 -23.19 19.77
C ASP A 498 20.09 -22.45 20.20
N LEU A 499 20.23 -21.30 20.88
CA LEU A 499 19.07 -20.46 21.26
C LEU A 499 18.29 -19.98 20.03
N THR A 500 18.98 -19.57 18.97
CA THR A 500 18.34 -19.22 17.69
C THR A 500 17.60 -20.42 17.08
N ALA A 501 18.16 -21.62 17.16
CA ALA A 501 17.51 -22.84 16.67
C ALA A 501 16.22 -23.15 17.44
N TYR A 502 16.19 -22.91 18.76
CA TYR A 502 14.97 -23.04 19.56
C TYR A 502 13.89 -22.03 19.15
N VAL A 503 14.25 -20.73 19.05
CA VAL A 503 13.29 -19.69 18.64
C VAL A 503 12.73 -19.98 17.25
N ARG A 504 13.57 -20.47 16.33
CA ARG A 504 13.11 -20.90 14.99
C ARG A 504 12.18 -22.10 15.04
N ALA A 505 12.43 -23.08 15.91
CA ALA A 505 11.60 -24.27 16.03
C ALA A 505 10.19 -23.92 16.55
N VAL A 506 10.09 -23.08 17.60
CA VAL A 506 8.79 -22.66 18.14
C VAL A 506 8.06 -21.67 17.22
N GLY A 507 8.85 -20.93 16.43
CA GLY A 507 8.37 -19.96 15.44
C GLY A 507 8.07 -20.49 14.07
N ASP A 508 8.19 -21.80 13.86
CA ASP A 508 7.95 -22.43 12.58
C ASP A 508 6.47 -22.67 12.29
N GLY A 509 6.19 -23.13 11.06
CA GLY A 509 4.86 -23.54 10.61
C GLY A 509 4.90 -24.30 9.29
N GLU A 510 3.98 -25.24 9.11
CA GLU A 510 3.81 -26.02 7.88
C GLU A 510 3.16 -25.16 6.78
N ASP A 511 3.70 -25.28 5.57
CA ASP A 511 3.23 -24.63 4.35
C ASP A 511 2.83 -23.15 4.57
N PRO A 512 3.78 -22.29 4.97
CA PRO A 512 3.49 -20.91 5.42
C PRO A 512 2.96 -19.99 4.32
N TYR A 513 3.03 -20.43 3.07
CA TYR A 513 2.61 -19.69 1.88
C TYR A 513 1.63 -20.50 1.05
N GLN A 514 0.71 -19.80 0.39
CA GLN A 514 -0.24 -20.40 -0.54
C GLN A 514 0.51 -21.04 -1.71
N VAL A 515 0.16 -22.29 -2.02
CA VAL A 515 0.65 -23.00 -3.20
C VAL A 515 -0.44 -22.96 -4.27
N PHE A 516 -0.06 -22.58 -5.49
CA PHE A 516 -0.95 -22.53 -6.65
C PHE A 516 -0.59 -23.67 -7.61
N GLU A 517 -1.45 -24.68 -7.69
CA GLU A 517 -1.33 -25.82 -8.60
C GLU A 517 -2.66 -26.14 -9.28
N GLY A 518 -2.60 -26.54 -10.56
CA GLY A 518 -3.80 -26.93 -11.31
C GLY A 518 -4.77 -25.75 -11.47
N LYS A 519 -5.98 -25.87 -10.92
CA LYS A 519 -7.03 -24.83 -10.94
C LYS A 519 -6.76 -23.64 -10.03
N GLU A 520 -5.88 -23.82 -9.06
CA GLU A 520 -5.51 -22.79 -8.11
C GLU A 520 -4.60 -21.77 -8.79
N SER A 521 -5.08 -20.54 -8.90
CA SER A 521 -4.33 -19.37 -9.35
C SER A 521 -4.67 -18.18 -8.46
N GLN A 522 -3.84 -17.13 -8.48
CA GLN A 522 -4.15 -15.89 -7.73
C GLN A 522 -5.50 -15.30 -8.15
N PHE A 523 -5.79 -15.30 -9.46
CA PHE A 523 -7.07 -14.85 -9.98
C PHE A 523 -8.23 -15.73 -9.49
N ARG A 524 -8.06 -17.07 -9.50
CA ARG A 524 -9.10 -17.98 -9.03
C ARG A 524 -9.40 -17.78 -7.55
N LEU A 525 -8.36 -17.62 -6.74
CA LEU A 525 -8.49 -17.33 -5.31
C LEU A 525 -9.27 -16.04 -5.08
N ALA A 526 -8.87 -14.94 -5.71
CA ALA A 526 -9.56 -13.66 -5.59
C ALA A 526 -11.02 -13.73 -6.07
N PHE A 527 -11.27 -14.42 -7.19
CA PHE A 527 -12.63 -14.62 -7.71
C PHE A 527 -13.51 -15.44 -6.74
N ASP A 528 -12.99 -16.51 -6.16
CA ASP A 528 -13.71 -17.33 -5.19
C ASP A 528 -14.02 -16.54 -3.90
N GLU A 529 -13.07 -15.73 -3.43
CA GLU A 529 -13.25 -14.84 -2.27
C GLU A 529 -14.35 -13.79 -2.55
N LEU A 530 -14.22 -13.03 -3.63
CA LEU A 530 -15.18 -11.98 -4.00
C LEU A 530 -16.59 -12.53 -4.22
N THR A 531 -16.71 -13.72 -4.82
CA THR A 531 -18.01 -14.35 -5.00
C THR A 531 -18.57 -14.95 -3.71
N THR A 532 -17.70 -15.42 -2.80
CA THR A 532 -18.09 -15.80 -1.43
C THR A 532 -18.62 -14.59 -0.65
N PHE A 533 -17.98 -13.43 -0.76
CA PHE A 533 -18.48 -12.18 -0.17
C PHE A 533 -19.88 -11.84 -0.67
N ALA A 534 -20.09 -11.96 -1.98
CA ALA A 534 -21.40 -11.70 -2.61
C ALA A 534 -22.51 -12.61 -2.06
N THR A 535 -22.21 -13.83 -1.59
CA THR A 535 -23.22 -14.74 -1.02
C THR A 535 -23.93 -14.18 0.21
N THR A 536 -23.34 -13.21 0.91
CA THR A 536 -23.98 -12.53 2.05
C THR A 536 -25.26 -11.80 1.64
N LEU A 537 -25.46 -11.50 0.34
CA LEU A 537 -26.74 -11.01 -0.20
C LEU A 537 -27.92 -11.96 0.05
N ASN A 538 -27.67 -13.27 0.20
CA ASN A 538 -28.68 -14.24 0.62
C ASN A 538 -29.28 -13.92 2.00
N THR A 539 -28.56 -13.16 2.83
CA THR A 539 -29.01 -12.69 4.15
C THR A 539 -29.48 -11.23 4.09
N LEU A 540 -28.74 -10.36 3.40
CA LEU A 540 -29.00 -8.92 3.39
C LEU A 540 -30.26 -8.53 2.59
N LEU A 541 -30.53 -9.17 1.44
CA LEU A 541 -31.71 -8.87 0.62
C LEU A 541 -33.02 -9.20 1.35
N PRO A 542 -33.20 -10.40 1.96
CA PRO A 542 -34.38 -10.67 2.79
C PRO A 542 -34.54 -9.72 3.97
N ALA A 543 -33.42 -9.25 4.55
CA ALA A 543 -33.41 -8.28 5.64
C ALA A 543 -33.72 -6.84 5.18
N ARG A 544 -33.71 -6.57 3.87
CA ARG A 544 -33.87 -5.24 3.27
C ARG A 544 -32.85 -4.22 3.77
N ASP A 545 -31.62 -4.69 3.94
CA ASP A 545 -30.52 -3.92 4.50
C ASP A 545 -29.77 -3.16 3.41
N ALA A 546 -30.35 -2.03 2.97
CA ALA A 546 -29.78 -1.24 1.87
C ALA A 546 -28.37 -0.71 2.19
N GLU A 547 -28.05 -0.46 3.46
CA GLU A 547 -26.78 0.10 3.89
C GLU A 547 -25.65 -0.92 3.72
N ASN A 548 -25.82 -2.13 4.27
CA ASN A 548 -24.79 -3.17 4.17
C ASN A 548 -24.70 -3.74 2.73
N ILE A 549 -25.79 -3.72 1.96
CA ILE A 549 -25.76 -4.05 0.52
C ILE A 549 -24.93 -3.02 -0.24
N ALA A 550 -25.09 -1.72 0.02
CA ALA A 550 -24.33 -0.69 -0.66
C ALA A 550 -22.83 -0.83 -0.39
N LEU A 551 -22.44 -1.11 0.86
CA LEU A 551 -21.06 -1.35 1.25
C LEU A 551 -20.46 -2.59 0.57
N LEU A 552 -21.20 -3.70 0.53
CA LEU A 552 -20.79 -4.90 -0.18
C LEU A 552 -20.57 -4.64 -1.67
N VAL A 553 -21.52 -3.99 -2.32
CA VAL A 553 -21.46 -3.75 -3.77
C VAL A 553 -20.32 -2.78 -4.10
N ALA A 554 -20.11 -1.75 -3.27
CA ALA A 554 -19.01 -0.80 -3.42
C ALA A 554 -17.62 -1.46 -3.24
N THR A 555 -17.56 -2.59 -2.54
CA THR A 555 -16.32 -3.37 -2.37
C THR A 555 -16.17 -4.37 -3.52
N VAL A 556 -17.12 -5.29 -3.67
CA VAL A 556 -16.96 -6.48 -4.51
C VAL A 556 -17.05 -6.18 -6.00
N ALA A 557 -17.89 -5.23 -6.43
CA ALA A 557 -18.12 -5.01 -7.86
C ALA A 557 -16.92 -4.33 -8.56
N PRO A 558 -16.34 -3.24 -8.02
CA PRO A 558 -15.10 -2.68 -8.54
C PRO A 558 -13.97 -3.71 -8.56
N ASP A 559 -13.94 -4.56 -7.54
CA ASP A 559 -12.91 -5.56 -7.39
C ASP A 559 -13.00 -6.65 -8.47
N LEU A 560 -14.18 -7.24 -8.68
CA LEU A 560 -14.41 -8.16 -9.80
C LEU A 560 -14.03 -7.55 -11.14
N ALA A 561 -14.36 -6.27 -11.37
CA ALA A 561 -14.06 -5.59 -12.62
C ALA A 561 -12.55 -5.38 -12.82
N ALA A 562 -11.80 -5.04 -11.78
CA ALA A 562 -10.37 -4.81 -11.93
C ALA A 562 -9.56 -6.12 -11.99
N ASP A 563 -10.00 -7.20 -11.33
CA ASP A 563 -9.41 -8.53 -11.50
C ASP A 563 -9.61 -9.05 -12.93
N ALA A 564 -10.78 -8.78 -13.53
CA ALA A 564 -11.03 -9.06 -14.93
C ALA A 564 -9.99 -8.38 -15.86
N GLY A 565 -9.47 -7.23 -15.47
CA GLY A 565 -8.42 -6.51 -16.19
C GLY A 565 -7.08 -7.26 -16.26
N THR A 566 -6.82 -8.15 -15.31
CA THR A 566 -5.57 -8.93 -15.21
C THR A 566 -5.67 -10.33 -15.81
N MET A 567 -6.86 -10.76 -16.21
CA MET A 567 -7.12 -12.09 -16.77
C MET A 567 -6.30 -12.37 -18.03
N VAL A 568 -5.68 -13.55 -18.05
CA VAL A 568 -5.02 -14.10 -19.24
C VAL A 568 -6.06 -14.62 -20.25
N ASN A 569 -7.18 -15.16 -19.77
CA ASN A 569 -8.29 -15.62 -20.61
C ASN A 569 -9.14 -14.44 -21.09
N LEU A 570 -8.73 -13.83 -22.21
CA LEU A 570 -9.39 -12.66 -22.78
C LEU A 570 -10.83 -12.93 -23.27
N GLU A 571 -11.19 -14.19 -23.55
CA GLU A 571 -12.53 -14.57 -24.04
C GLU A 571 -13.57 -14.56 -22.90
N ALA A 572 -13.18 -14.99 -21.70
CA ALA A 572 -14.04 -14.99 -20.51
C ALA A 572 -14.13 -13.61 -19.82
N ARG A 573 -13.16 -12.72 -20.06
CA ARG A 573 -13.08 -11.40 -19.44
C ARG A 573 -14.38 -10.56 -19.50
N PRO A 574 -15.11 -10.45 -20.62
CA PRO A 574 -16.38 -9.72 -20.67
C PRO A 574 -17.45 -10.26 -19.71
N GLU A 575 -17.40 -11.55 -19.37
CA GLU A 575 -18.38 -12.21 -18.50
C GLU A 575 -18.17 -11.80 -17.03
N VAL A 576 -16.92 -11.55 -16.60
CA VAL A 576 -16.64 -11.02 -15.26
C VAL A 576 -17.06 -9.56 -15.13
N TYR A 577 -16.83 -8.74 -16.16
CA TYR A 577 -17.39 -7.38 -16.17
C TYR A 577 -18.91 -7.40 -16.07
N GLN A 578 -19.57 -8.37 -16.73
CA GLN A 578 -21.01 -8.54 -16.60
C GLN A 578 -21.43 -8.95 -15.18
N LEU A 579 -20.66 -9.79 -14.47
CA LEU A 579 -20.91 -10.08 -13.05
C LEU A 579 -20.82 -8.81 -12.19
N ALA A 580 -19.77 -8.03 -12.36
CA ALA A 580 -19.58 -6.76 -11.64
C ALA A 580 -20.73 -5.77 -11.92
N ASP A 581 -21.14 -5.61 -13.18
CA ASP A 581 -22.26 -4.76 -13.57
C ASP A 581 -23.59 -5.25 -12.97
N THR A 582 -23.81 -6.57 -12.96
CA THR A 582 -25.02 -7.18 -12.38
C THR A 582 -25.07 -6.96 -10.88
N LEU A 583 -23.95 -7.13 -10.19
CA LEU A 583 -23.84 -6.86 -8.75
C LEU A 583 -24.09 -5.38 -8.43
N SER A 584 -23.55 -4.47 -9.26
CA SER A 584 -23.84 -3.03 -9.18
C SER A 584 -25.34 -2.74 -9.34
N ALA A 585 -26.03 -3.46 -10.23
CA ALA A 585 -27.47 -3.33 -10.43
C ALA A 585 -28.28 -3.81 -9.21
N VAL A 586 -27.83 -4.84 -8.47
CA VAL A 586 -28.43 -5.25 -7.19
C VAL A 586 -28.42 -4.07 -6.21
N GLY A 587 -27.26 -3.43 -6.03
CA GLY A 587 -27.10 -2.28 -5.14
C GLY A 587 -27.98 -1.09 -5.53
N ALA A 588 -28.03 -0.76 -6.83
CA ALA A 588 -28.87 0.34 -7.33
C ALA A 588 -30.37 0.08 -7.10
N ALA A 589 -30.85 -1.15 -7.34
CA ALA A 589 -32.24 -1.53 -7.10
C ALA A 589 -32.60 -1.50 -5.60
N ALA A 590 -31.71 -2.02 -4.74
CA ALA A 590 -31.88 -1.98 -3.29
C ALA A 590 -31.94 -0.53 -2.77
N ALA A 591 -31.06 0.35 -3.24
CA ALA A 591 -31.05 1.77 -2.88
C ALA A 591 -32.34 2.51 -3.34
N ALA A 592 -32.93 2.09 -4.46
CA ALA A 592 -34.22 2.60 -4.92
C ALA A 592 -35.43 2.01 -4.17
N GLY A 593 -35.21 1.02 -3.29
CA GLY A 593 -36.25 0.28 -2.57
C GLY A 593 -37.00 -0.74 -3.43
N ASP A 594 -36.49 -1.07 -4.63
CA ASP A 594 -37.05 -2.09 -5.51
C ASP A 594 -36.44 -3.46 -5.22
N TRP A 595 -36.87 -4.04 -4.10
CA TRP A 595 -36.33 -5.31 -3.58
C TRP A 595 -36.55 -6.49 -4.52
N ASN A 596 -37.66 -6.53 -5.25
CA ASN A 596 -37.95 -7.60 -6.20
C ASN A 596 -36.97 -7.56 -7.39
N LEU A 597 -36.67 -6.35 -7.87
CA LEU A 597 -35.69 -6.16 -8.93
C LEU A 597 -34.27 -6.51 -8.45
N ALA A 598 -33.91 -6.11 -7.22
CA ALA A 598 -32.64 -6.47 -6.61
C ALA A 598 -32.47 -8.00 -6.47
N GLU A 599 -33.50 -8.70 -6.01
CA GLU A 599 -33.53 -10.17 -5.94
C GLU A 599 -33.42 -10.83 -7.32
N THR A 600 -34.02 -10.22 -8.35
CA THR A 600 -33.91 -10.71 -9.73
C THR A 600 -32.47 -10.59 -10.23
N TYR A 601 -31.84 -9.42 -10.05
CA TYR A 601 -30.43 -9.25 -10.43
C TYR A 601 -29.49 -10.18 -9.65
N TRP A 602 -29.79 -10.46 -8.38
CA TRP A 602 -29.01 -11.42 -7.61
C TRP A 602 -29.13 -12.85 -8.18
N GLN A 603 -30.33 -13.28 -8.56
CA GLN A 603 -30.52 -14.57 -9.24
C GLN A 603 -29.80 -14.63 -10.59
N ASP A 604 -29.77 -13.52 -11.34
CA ASP A 604 -29.03 -13.41 -12.60
C ASP A 604 -27.51 -13.53 -12.35
N PHE A 605 -26.99 -12.88 -11.30
CA PHE A 605 -25.59 -13.00 -10.89
C PHE A 605 -25.22 -14.45 -10.58
N GLN A 606 -26.00 -15.13 -9.72
CA GLN A 606 -25.76 -16.53 -9.34
C GLN A 606 -25.80 -17.46 -10.55
N THR A 607 -26.75 -17.23 -11.46
CA THR A 607 -26.88 -18.00 -12.69
C THR A 607 -25.65 -17.81 -13.59
N LEU A 608 -25.19 -16.57 -13.77
CA LEU A 608 -24.02 -16.26 -14.58
C LEU A 608 -22.75 -16.84 -13.97
N GLN A 609 -22.56 -16.70 -12.65
CA GLN A 609 -21.40 -17.24 -11.93
C GLN A 609 -21.26 -18.75 -12.19
N ILE A 610 -22.34 -19.52 -12.02
CA ILE A 610 -22.35 -20.97 -12.28
C ILE A 610 -22.02 -21.28 -13.75
N GLN A 611 -22.51 -20.48 -14.70
CA GLN A 611 -22.28 -20.70 -16.14
C GLN A 611 -20.83 -20.42 -16.57
N ILE A 612 -20.13 -19.56 -15.86
CA ILE A 612 -18.77 -19.14 -16.25
C ILE A 612 -17.69 -19.83 -15.42
N ASP A 613 -18.02 -20.40 -14.25
CA ASP A 613 -17.08 -20.97 -13.28
C ASP A 613 -15.96 -21.81 -13.90
N GLU A 614 -16.30 -22.80 -14.74
CA GLU A 614 -15.29 -23.66 -15.39
C GLU A 614 -14.40 -22.93 -16.41
N ARG A 615 -14.89 -21.82 -16.98
CA ARG A 615 -14.20 -20.99 -17.98
C ARG A 615 -13.36 -19.87 -17.36
N MET A 616 -13.55 -19.63 -16.06
CA MET A 616 -12.75 -18.68 -15.26
C MET A 616 -11.38 -19.23 -14.85
N PHE A 617 -11.11 -20.51 -15.13
CA PHE A 617 -9.82 -21.18 -14.95
C PHE A 617 -8.80 -20.82 -16.03
#